data_AF-A0A2A7HY17-F1
#
_entry.id   AF-A0A2A7HY17-F1
#
_cell.length_a   1.000
_cell.length_b   1.000
_cell.length_c   1.000
_cell.angle_alpha   90.00
_cell.angle_beta   90.00
_cell.angle_gamma   90.00
#
_symmetry.space_group_name_H-M   'P 1'
#
loop_
_entity.id
_entity.type
_entity.pdbx_description
1 polymer ?
#
loop_
_entity_poly.entity_id
_entity_poly.type
_entity_poly.pdbx_seq_one_letter_code
_entity_poly.pdbx_strand_id
1 'polypeptide(L)'
;MENVSNVHKDESIKSLQSTIRKLESALSQMTQKGSNTTLIKKRLKAVCIGLAMLESVWNQSPHHYTQEDLTEARTVLTGLLPSIEKAYVKSKAGSPQRTLLERRIKSLELAIQAIDNTSNE
;
A
#
# COMPACT_ATOMS: atom_id res chain seq x y z
N MET A 1 5.47 10.69 11.92
CA MET A 1 5.23 9.23 12.12
C MET A 1 5.96 8.68 13.36
N GLU A 2 6.23 9.50 14.39
CA GLU A 2 7.24 9.18 15.42
C GLU A 2 6.82 8.14 16.48
N ASN A 3 5.54 7.75 16.54
CA ASN A 3 5.01 6.87 17.59
C ASN A 3 4.44 5.52 17.07
N VAL A 4 4.87 5.06 15.90
CA VAL A 4 4.48 3.74 15.38
C VAL A 4 5.37 2.67 16.01
N SER A 5 4.77 1.68 16.69
CA SER A 5 5.52 0.57 17.30
C SER A 5 6.24 -0.27 16.24
N ASN A 6 7.37 -0.88 16.61
CA ASN A 6 8.13 -1.74 15.67
C ASN A 6 7.29 -2.89 15.12
N VAL A 7 6.39 -3.46 15.93
CA VAL A 7 5.46 -4.49 15.47
C VAL A 7 4.56 -3.96 14.35
N HIS A 8 3.98 -2.77 14.50
CA HIS A 8 3.15 -2.19 13.46
C HIS A 8 3.93 -1.76 12.22
N LYS A 9 5.21 -1.35 12.37
CA LYS A 9 6.09 -1.11 11.23
C LYS A 9 6.29 -2.39 10.43
N ASP A 10 6.73 -3.47 11.10
CA ASP A 10 6.98 -4.77 10.47
C ASP A 10 5.73 -5.36 9.81
N GLU A 11 4.59 -5.29 10.49
CA GLU A 11 3.31 -5.73 9.95
C GLU A 11 2.91 -4.94 8.70
N SER A 12 3.18 -3.63 8.68
CA SER A 12 2.87 -2.76 7.55
C SER A 12 3.74 -3.07 6.34
N ILE A 13 5.06 -3.22 6.53
CA ILE A 13 6.00 -3.64 5.48
C ILE A 13 5.57 -4.99 4.90
N LYS A 14 5.32 -6.00 5.75
CA LYS A 14 4.89 -7.34 5.31
C LYS A 14 3.54 -7.30 4.59
N SER A 15 2.61 -6.46 5.06
CA SER A 15 1.28 -6.28 4.44
C SER A 15 1.41 -5.72 3.01
N LEU A 16 2.24 -4.70 2.80
CA LEU A 16 2.48 -4.12 1.47
C LEU A 16 3.23 -5.09 0.56
N GLN A 17 4.28 -5.77 1.04
CA GLN A 17 5.00 -6.79 0.28
C GLN A 17 4.06 -7.93 -0.18
N SER A 18 3.17 -8.41 0.69
CA SER A 18 2.15 -9.40 0.30
C SER A 18 1.18 -8.87 -0.75
N THR A 19 0.82 -7.59 -0.66
CA THR A 19 -0.07 -6.92 -1.62
C THR A 19 0.60 -6.77 -2.99
N ILE A 20 1.89 -6.41 -3.03
CA ILE A 20 2.71 -6.35 -4.24
C ILE A 20 2.73 -7.72 -4.93
N ARG A 21 3.10 -8.80 -4.22
CA ARG A 21 3.13 -10.16 -4.80
C ARG A 21 1.79 -10.59 -5.39
N LYS A 22 0.68 -10.22 -4.75
CA LYS A 22 -0.68 -10.50 -5.25
C LYS A 22 -0.99 -9.71 -6.52
N LEU A 23 -0.60 -8.43 -6.59
CA LEU A 23 -0.79 -7.58 -7.75
C LEU A 23 0.10 -8.03 -8.93
N GLU A 24 1.34 -8.44 -8.68
CA GLU A 24 2.23 -9.02 -9.69
C GLU A 24 1.66 -10.32 -10.28
N SER A 25 1.17 -11.21 -9.42
CA SER A 25 0.53 -12.46 -9.84
C SER A 25 -0.71 -12.19 -10.71
N ALA A 26 -1.57 -11.27 -10.28
CA ALA A 26 -2.76 -10.90 -11.04
C ALA A 26 -2.42 -10.17 -12.34
N LEU A 27 -1.40 -9.29 -12.35
CA LEU A 27 -0.91 -8.63 -13.57
C LEU A 27 -0.41 -9.66 -14.58
N SER A 28 0.36 -10.65 -14.13
CA SER A 28 0.87 -11.73 -14.98
C SER A 28 -0.27 -12.54 -15.61
N GLN A 29 -1.26 -12.94 -14.81
CA GLN A 29 -2.44 -13.67 -15.30
C GLN A 29 -3.28 -12.85 -16.29
N MET A 30 -3.50 -11.57 -16.02
CA MET A 30 -4.26 -10.69 -16.92
C MET A 30 -3.54 -10.44 -18.23
N THR A 31 -2.21 -10.30 -18.18
CA THR A 31 -1.36 -10.14 -19.37
C THR A 31 -1.44 -11.38 -20.25
N GLN A 32 -1.32 -12.59 -19.66
CA GLN A 32 -1.45 -13.84 -20.39
C GLN A 32 -2.82 -13.99 -21.07
N LYS A 33 -3.88 -13.50 -20.44
CA LYS A 33 -5.25 -13.53 -20.97
C LYS A 33 -5.58 -12.38 -21.94
N GLY A 34 -4.61 -11.52 -22.27
CA GLY A 34 -4.83 -10.34 -23.13
C GLY A 34 -5.81 -9.31 -22.55
N SER A 35 -6.04 -9.32 -21.24
CA SER A 35 -6.97 -8.41 -20.55
C SER A 35 -6.33 -7.03 -20.33
N ASN A 36 -7.15 -5.97 -20.18
CA ASN A 36 -6.64 -4.63 -19.88
C ASN A 36 -5.93 -4.59 -18.52
N THR A 37 -4.64 -4.25 -18.53
CA THR A 37 -3.77 -4.23 -17.33
C THR A 37 -3.53 -2.84 -16.73
N THR A 38 -4.11 -1.79 -17.29
CA THR A 38 -3.80 -0.40 -16.92
C THR A 38 -4.01 -0.13 -15.43
N LEU A 39 -5.18 -0.49 -14.90
CA LEU A 39 -5.52 -0.25 -13.50
C LEU A 39 -4.61 -1.03 -12.53
N ILE A 40 -4.30 -2.29 -12.84
CA ILE A 40 -3.48 -3.11 -11.95
C ILE A 40 -2.01 -2.65 -11.95
N LYS A 41 -1.49 -2.17 -13.09
CA LYS A 41 -0.16 -1.55 -13.16
C LYS A 41 -0.09 -0.28 -12.30
N LYS A 42 -1.11 0.59 -12.38
CA LYS A 42 -1.19 1.79 -11.54
C LYS A 42 -1.22 1.45 -10.04
N ARG A 43 -2.04 0.47 -9.66
CA ARG A 43 -2.12 -0.01 -8.26
C ARG A 43 -0.81 -0.63 -7.80
N LEU A 44 -0.17 -1.45 -8.63
CA LEU A 44 1.12 -2.05 -8.32
C LEU A 44 2.18 -0.98 -8.08
N LYS A 45 2.34 -0.03 -9.01
CA LYS A 45 3.27 1.11 -8.88
C LYS A 45 3.02 1.88 -7.58
N ALA A 46 1.76 2.24 -7.30
CA ALA A 46 1.41 2.99 -6.10
C ALA A 46 1.75 2.24 -4.80
N VAL A 47 1.51 0.93 -4.73
CA VAL A 47 1.85 0.12 -3.55
C VAL A 47 3.36 -0.05 -3.41
N CYS A 48 4.11 -0.18 -4.50
CA CYS A 48 5.57 -0.19 -4.48
C CYS A 48 6.15 1.13 -3.95
N ILE A 49 5.61 2.27 -4.41
CA ILE A 49 5.97 3.59 -3.88
C ILE A 49 5.65 3.66 -2.40
N GLY A 50 4.43 3.29 -1.99
CA GLY A 50 4.05 3.28 -0.58
C GLY A 50 4.99 2.45 0.31
N LEU A 51 5.45 1.28 -0.17
CA LEU A 51 6.45 0.48 0.53
C LEU A 51 7.78 1.22 0.67
N ALA A 52 8.30 1.77 -0.43
CA ALA A 52 9.55 2.51 -0.43
C ALA A 52 9.51 3.74 0.48
N MET A 53 8.36 4.43 0.57
CA MET A 53 8.20 5.56 1.47
C MET A 53 8.23 5.16 2.95
N LEU A 54 7.63 4.01 3.30
CA LEU A 54 7.76 3.47 4.66
C LEU A 54 9.21 3.10 4.99
N GLU A 55 9.90 2.43 4.07
CA GLU A 55 11.31 2.07 4.23
C GLU A 55 12.20 3.32 4.30
N SER A 56 11.86 4.37 3.55
CA SER A 56 12.58 5.64 3.59
C SER A 56 12.44 6.33 4.94
N VAL A 57 11.20 6.51 5.41
CA VAL A 57 10.92 7.20 6.68
C VAL A 57 11.43 6.40 7.89
N TRP A 58 11.34 5.06 7.87
CA TRP A 58 11.71 4.26 9.05
C TRP A 58 13.16 3.77 9.05
N ASN A 59 13.75 3.55 7.88
CA ASN A 59 15.09 2.99 7.75
C ASN A 59 16.09 3.97 7.12
N GLN A 60 15.68 5.22 6.90
CA GLN A 60 16.50 6.26 6.24
C GLN A 60 17.01 5.83 4.85
N SER A 61 16.26 4.95 4.18
CA SER A 61 16.58 4.52 2.82
C SER A 61 16.22 5.64 1.84
N PRO A 62 17.12 6.07 0.95
CA PRO A 62 16.75 7.03 -0.09
C PRO A 62 15.71 6.40 -1.04
N HIS A 63 14.80 7.23 -1.57
CA HIS A 63 13.92 6.85 -2.68
C HIS A 63 14.23 7.69 -3.91
N HIS A 64 13.87 7.19 -5.10
CA HIS A 64 14.15 7.85 -6.38
C HIS A 64 12.88 8.37 -7.09
N TYR A 65 11.73 8.33 -6.42
CA TYR A 65 10.46 8.75 -6.99
C TYR A 65 10.35 10.27 -7.09
N THR A 66 9.75 10.73 -8.19
CA THR A 66 9.47 12.16 -8.43
C THR A 66 8.24 12.62 -7.64
N GLN A 67 8.07 13.93 -7.48
CA GLN A 67 6.87 14.48 -6.84
C GLN A 67 5.57 14.08 -7.57
N GLU A 68 5.62 13.94 -8.90
CA GLU A 68 4.50 13.45 -9.70
C GLU A 68 4.16 11.99 -9.35
N ASP A 69 5.18 11.13 -9.25
CA ASP A 69 5.01 9.73 -8.84
C ASP A 69 4.38 9.62 -7.45
N LEU A 70 4.86 10.43 -6.50
CA LEU A 70 4.34 10.49 -5.14
C LEU A 70 2.88 10.94 -5.11
N THR A 71 2.53 11.97 -5.89
CA THR A 71 1.16 12.50 -5.98
C THR A 71 0.20 11.49 -6.60
N GLU A 72 0.61 10.81 -7.68
CA GLU A 72 -0.18 9.75 -8.30
C GLU A 72 -0.36 8.56 -7.33
N ALA A 73 0.72 8.13 -6.67
CA ALA A 73 0.67 7.05 -5.70
C ALA A 73 -0.29 7.36 -4.55
N ARG A 74 -0.18 8.56 -3.95
CA ARG A 74 -1.08 9.03 -2.91
C ARG A 74 -2.55 8.93 -3.34
N THR A 75 -2.86 9.41 -4.54
CA THR A 75 -4.22 9.40 -5.10
C THR A 75 -4.73 7.97 -5.25
N VAL A 76 -3.91 7.07 -5.80
CA VAL A 76 -4.27 5.67 -6.01
C VAL A 76 -4.46 4.94 -4.67
N LEU A 77 -3.55 5.11 -3.71
CA LEU A 77 -3.64 4.47 -2.39
C LEU A 77 -4.87 4.95 -1.62
N THR A 78 -5.15 6.25 -1.65
CA THR A 78 -6.36 6.84 -1.05
C THR A 78 -7.62 6.26 -1.68
N GLY A 79 -7.63 6.11 -3.00
CA GLY A 79 -8.75 5.49 -3.73
C GLY A 79 -8.97 3.99 -3.43
N LEU A 80 -7.98 3.29 -2.88
CA LEU A 80 -8.12 1.88 -2.47
C LEU A 80 -8.82 1.72 -1.11
N LEU A 81 -8.58 2.64 -0.18
CA LEU A 81 -9.04 2.56 1.21
C LEU A 81 -10.56 2.27 1.34
N PRO A 82 -11.47 3.00 0.68
CA PRO A 82 -12.92 2.80 0.88
C PRO A 82 -13.38 1.37 0.57
N SER A 83 -12.76 0.74 -0.44
CA SER A 83 -13.11 -0.63 -0.82
C SER A 83 -12.66 -1.66 0.21
N ILE A 84 -11.50 -1.43 0.84
CA ILE A 84 -10.91 -2.31 1.85
C ILE A 84 -11.64 -2.11 3.19
N GLU A 85 -11.96 -0.87 3.55
CA GLU A 85 -12.79 -0.53 4.73
C GLU A 85 -14.18 -1.16 4.63
N LYS A 86 -14.83 -1.06 3.46
CA LYS A 86 -16.13 -1.72 3.24
C LYS A 86 -16.04 -3.23 3.40
N ALA A 87 -14.94 -3.85 2.96
CA ALA A 87 -14.72 -5.28 3.18
C ALA A 87 -14.45 -5.59 4.67
N TYR A 88 -13.73 -4.71 5.38
CA TYR A 88 -13.44 -4.84 6.81
C TYR A 88 -14.72 -4.78 7.64
N VAL A 89 -15.59 -3.79 7.40
CA VAL A 89 -16.88 -3.64 8.10
C VAL A 89 -17.75 -4.88 7.94
N LYS A 90 -17.74 -5.50 6.75
CA LYS A 90 -18.49 -6.73 6.46
C LYS A 90 -17.85 -8.00 7.04
N SER A 91 -16.59 -7.95 7.46
CA SER A 91 -15.87 -9.13 7.93
C SER A 91 -16.21 -9.45 9.40
N LYS A 92 -16.33 -10.75 9.70
CA LYS A 92 -16.65 -11.24 11.05
C LYS A 92 -15.57 -10.82 12.06
N ALA A 93 -16.00 -10.31 13.21
CA ALA A 93 -15.11 -10.00 14.33
C ALA A 93 -14.25 -11.21 14.73
N GLY A 94 -12.96 -10.98 14.98
CA GLY A 94 -12.00 -12.03 15.32
C GLY A 94 -11.62 -12.98 14.17
N SER A 95 -12.14 -12.79 12.95
CA SER A 95 -11.74 -13.64 11.82
C SER A 95 -10.34 -13.28 11.31
N PRO A 96 -9.57 -14.26 10.79
CA PRO A 96 -8.28 -13.97 10.13
C PRO A 96 -8.40 -12.96 8.99
N GLN A 97 -9.53 -12.96 8.28
CA GLN A 97 -9.83 -11.98 7.24
C GLN A 97 -9.93 -10.56 7.80
N ARG A 98 -10.58 -10.37 8.95
CA ARG A 98 -10.69 -9.06 9.60
C ARG A 98 -9.32 -8.52 10.00
N THR A 99 -8.48 -9.35 10.62
CA THR A 99 -7.11 -8.98 10.98
C THR A 99 -6.27 -8.64 9.76
N LEU A 100 -6.41 -9.40 8.66
CA LEU A 100 -5.71 -9.10 7.41
C LEU A 100 -6.13 -7.74 6.83
N LEU A 101 -7.43 -7.45 6.84
CA LEU A 101 -7.97 -6.18 6.32
C LEU A 101 -7.55 -5.00 7.18
N GLU A 102 -7.54 -5.16 8.51
CA GLU A 102 -7.04 -4.16 9.46
C GLU A 102 -5.58 -3.79 9.18
N ARG A 103 -4.71 -4.80 9.06
CA ARG A 103 -3.28 -4.59 8.73
C ARG A 103 -3.10 -3.89 7.38
N ARG A 104 -3.96 -4.19 6.40
CA ARG A 104 -3.92 -3.54 5.08
C ARG A 104 -4.32 -2.08 5.15
N ILE A 105 -5.43 -1.77 5.83
CA ILE A 105 -5.87 -0.39 6.06
C ILE A 105 -4.74 0.37 6.73
N LYS A 106 -4.22 -0.15 7.85
CA LYS A 106 -3.13 0.49 8.59
C LYS A 106 -1.88 0.72 7.74
N SER A 107 -1.48 -0.27 6.94
CA SER A 107 -0.31 -0.15 6.07
C SER A 107 -0.49 0.91 4.97
N LEU A 108 -1.71 1.06 4.45
CA LEU A 108 -2.01 2.06 3.43
C LEU A 108 -2.07 3.47 4.02
N GLU A 109 -2.68 3.63 5.20
CA GLU A 109 -2.71 4.89 5.95
C GLU A 109 -1.29 5.39 6.24
N LEU A 110 -0.42 4.50 6.74
CA LEU A 110 0.97 4.85 7.04
C LEU A 110 1.75 5.21 5.77
N ALA A 111 1.54 4.49 4.66
CA ALA A 111 2.18 4.80 3.40
C ALA A 111 1.74 6.16 2.85
N ILE A 112 0.45 6.48 2.93
CA ILE A 112 -0.10 7.80 2.55
C ILE A 112 0.51 8.89 3.44
N GLN A 113 0.55 8.67 4.75
CA GLN A 113 1.17 9.62 5.69
C GLN A 113 2.67 9.82 5.39
N ALA A 114 3.39 8.77 5.00
CA ALA A 114 4.80 8.88 4.62
C ALA A 114 4.98 9.75 3.37
N ILE A 115 4.15 9.54 2.33
CA ILE A 115 4.15 10.36 1.12
C ILE A 115 3.83 11.84 1.44
N ASP A 116 2.87 12.08 2.33
CA ASP A 116 2.45 13.43 2.70
C ASP A 116 3.55 14.18 3.45
N ASN A 117 4.31 13.50 4.30
CA ASN A 117 5.41 14.13 5.03
C ASN A 117 6.58 14.49 4.12
N THR A 118 6.90 13.66 3.13
CA THR A 118 8.01 13.93 2.19
C THR A 118 7.68 14.97 1.12
N SER A 119 6.39 15.26 0.91
CA SER A 119 5.94 16.29 -0.04
C SER A 119 5.88 17.69 0.59
N ASN A 120 6.03 17.78 1.91
CA ASN A 120 5.96 19.02 2.69
C ASN A 120 7.35 19.49 3.19
N GLU A 121 8.43 18.85 2.73
CA GLU A 121 9.83 19.30 2.87
C GLU A 121 10.30 19.99 1.59
#